data_AF-A0A935WVU8-F1
#
_entry.id   AF-A0A935WVU8-F1
#
_cell.length_a   1.000
_cell.length_b   1.000
_cell.length_c   1.000
_cell.angle_alpha   90.00
_cell.angle_beta   90.00
_cell.angle_gamma   90.00
#
_symmetry.space_group_name_H-M   'P 1'
#
loop_
_entity.id
_entity.type
_entity.pdbx_description
1 polymer ?
#
loop_
_entity_poly.entity_id
_entity_poly.type
_entity_poly.pdbx_seq_one_letter_code
_entity_poly.pdbx_strand_id
1 'polypeptide(L)'
;MTSETDDLGYAFFQTPLGRCAIVFSERFIHGIDLPERTLREARARVKARAPKAKEGPPTAVAQNAITHIVSMLSADTTANDKRNAFAVLRTLPLAIHGRPDFHARVYQLARSIPSGETRSYKEIAEALGSPGAARAVGQALARNPFPIVVPCHRVLAARQKIGGFSAPGGVETKRRMLALEQATTSQATSSARATPTPRTARATSTSVEDHGFAFDPDEAIRHLRAQDPIIRRVIDDIGAFTLTRNRTDSVFLALAEAIVYQQLTGKAAATIFGRVKALFPRKPTPAALLHLPDASLRAAGLSNAKTLALKDLAEKAASGELPSLATIERMQDETIIEKLTLVRGIGRWTVEMFLIFRLGRPDVLPLDDYGVRKGFALMTGATELPTKKALAAHGARWAPYRSVASFYAWRAVDRARAERT
;
A
#
# COMPACT_ATOMS: atom_id res chain seq x y z
N MET A 1 -12.37 -20.42 -41.35
CA MET A 1 -12.32 -20.46 -39.87
C MET A 1 -11.80 -19.12 -39.40
N THR A 2 -12.70 -18.20 -39.05
CA THR A 2 -12.35 -16.91 -38.45
C THR A 2 -11.60 -17.18 -37.14
N SER A 3 -10.45 -16.53 -36.96
CA SER A 3 -9.65 -16.74 -35.76
C SER A 3 -10.48 -16.32 -34.55
N GLU A 4 -10.58 -17.17 -33.52
CA GLU A 4 -11.30 -16.87 -32.26
C GLU A 4 -10.70 -15.65 -31.51
N THR A 5 -9.59 -15.10 -32.05
CA THR A 5 -8.90 -13.89 -31.61
C THR A 5 -9.42 -12.58 -32.24
N ASP A 6 -10.29 -12.62 -33.26
CA ASP A 6 -10.78 -11.40 -33.93
C ASP A 6 -12.07 -10.81 -33.32
N ASP A 7 -12.78 -11.55 -32.46
CA ASP A 7 -14.01 -11.08 -31.79
C ASP A 7 -13.89 -11.18 -30.27
N LEU A 8 -12.98 -10.38 -29.72
CA LEU A 8 -12.79 -10.27 -28.27
C LEU A 8 -13.67 -9.16 -27.70
N GLY A 9 -14.36 -9.47 -26.61
CA GLY A 9 -15.02 -8.49 -25.75
C GLY A 9 -14.13 -8.11 -24.57
N TYR A 10 -14.39 -6.94 -23.99
CA TYR A 10 -13.91 -6.62 -22.66
C TYR A 10 -14.96 -5.88 -21.84
N ALA A 11 -14.91 -6.08 -20.53
CA ALA A 11 -15.78 -5.42 -19.57
C ALA A 11 -14.99 -4.95 -18.36
N PHE A 12 -15.42 -3.83 -17.77
CA PHE A 12 -14.94 -3.39 -16.46
C PHE A 12 -15.89 -3.90 -15.37
N PHE A 13 -15.32 -4.27 -14.23
CA PHE A 13 -16.08 -4.72 -13.07
C PHE A 13 -15.43 -4.24 -11.78
N GLN A 14 -16.24 -3.99 -10.75
CA GLN A 14 -15.74 -3.51 -9.47
C GLN A 14 -15.31 -4.66 -8.57
N THR A 15 -14.21 -4.45 -7.85
CA THR A 15 -13.73 -5.36 -6.80
C THR A 15 -13.25 -4.52 -5.63
N PRO A 16 -13.04 -5.11 -4.45
CA PRO A 16 -12.40 -4.41 -3.31
C PRO A 16 -11.00 -3.89 -3.60
N LEU A 17 -10.30 -4.41 -4.62
CA LEU A 17 -9.02 -3.87 -5.05
C LEU A 17 -9.17 -2.57 -5.85
N GLY A 18 -10.36 -2.32 -6.40
CA GLY A 18 -10.70 -1.28 -7.37
C GLY A 18 -11.30 -1.87 -8.65
N ARG A 19 -11.47 -1.03 -9.67
CA ARG A 19 -12.03 -1.40 -10.97
C ARG A 19 -11.07 -2.27 -11.77
N CYS A 20 -11.39 -3.54 -11.93
CA CYS A 20 -10.67 -4.47 -12.77
C CYS A 20 -11.25 -4.49 -14.19
N ALA A 21 -10.50 -5.05 -15.14
CA ALA A 21 -11.02 -5.36 -16.47
C ALA A 21 -10.85 -6.85 -16.76
N ILE A 22 -11.76 -7.41 -17.55
CA ILE A 22 -11.68 -8.78 -18.05
C ILE A 22 -11.81 -8.72 -19.58
N VAL A 23 -10.94 -9.46 -20.27
CA VAL A 23 -10.97 -9.65 -21.72
C VAL A 23 -11.38 -11.08 -21.99
N PHE A 24 -12.35 -11.29 -22.88
CA PHE A 24 -13.02 -12.57 -23.06
C PHE A 24 -13.42 -12.81 -24.52
N SER A 25 -13.60 -14.08 -24.86
CA SER A 25 -14.40 -14.53 -26.00
C SER A 25 -15.63 -15.28 -25.48
N GLU A 26 -16.39 -15.92 -26.37
CA GLU A 26 -17.54 -16.73 -25.99
C GLU A 26 -17.18 -17.83 -24.98
N ARG A 27 -16.03 -18.47 -25.17
CA ARG A 27 -15.64 -19.68 -24.42
C ARG A 27 -14.49 -19.49 -23.45
N PHE A 28 -13.68 -18.43 -23.60
CA PHE A 28 -12.42 -18.31 -22.85
C PHE A 28 -12.21 -16.93 -22.25
N ILE A 29 -11.50 -16.89 -21.12
CA ILE A 29 -10.91 -15.66 -20.58
C ILE A 29 -9.53 -15.47 -21.20
N HIS A 30 -9.29 -14.30 -21.80
CA HIS A 30 -8.04 -13.92 -22.49
C HIS A 30 -7.15 -12.99 -21.66
N GLY A 31 -7.73 -12.33 -20.66
CA GLY A 31 -6.95 -11.53 -19.73
C GLY A 31 -7.76 -10.96 -18.60
N ILE A 32 -7.07 -10.71 -17.49
CA ILE A 32 -7.59 -9.92 -16.38
C ILE A 32 -6.58 -8.83 -16.09
N ASP A 33 -7.09 -7.62 -15.89
CA ASP A 33 -6.29 -6.47 -15.49
C ASP A 33 -6.69 -6.02 -14.10
N LEU A 34 -5.69 -5.91 -13.23
CA LEU A 34 -5.86 -5.28 -11.92
C LEU A 34 -6.10 -3.77 -12.10
N PRO A 35 -6.60 -3.11 -11.04
CA PRO A 35 -7.04 -1.73 -11.15
C PRO A 35 -5.93 -0.75 -11.54
N GLU A 36 -6.28 0.17 -12.42
CA GLU A 36 -5.48 1.34 -12.79
C GLU A 36 -6.04 2.60 -12.12
N ARG A 37 -5.27 3.70 -12.11
CA ARG A 37 -5.66 4.93 -11.42
C ARG A 37 -6.83 5.64 -12.10
N THR A 38 -6.96 5.46 -13.41
CA THR A 38 -8.01 6.09 -14.22
C THR A 38 -8.63 5.08 -15.20
N LEU A 39 -9.88 5.33 -15.60
CA LEU A 39 -10.52 4.57 -16.68
C LEU A 39 -9.75 4.63 -18.00
N ARG A 40 -9.10 5.76 -18.27
CA ARG A 40 -8.31 5.94 -19.49
C ARG A 40 -7.10 5.00 -19.49
N GLU A 41 -6.38 4.91 -18.38
CA GLU A 41 -5.26 3.96 -18.23
C GLU A 41 -5.75 2.51 -18.26
N ALA A 42 -6.87 2.21 -17.60
CA ALA A 42 -7.46 0.88 -17.61
C ALA A 42 -7.83 0.44 -19.05
N ARG A 43 -8.49 1.32 -19.83
CA ARG A 43 -8.76 1.09 -21.25
C ARG A 43 -7.48 0.96 -22.07
N ALA A 44 -6.49 1.83 -21.86
CA ALA A 44 -5.22 1.75 -22.57
C ALA A 44 -4.50 0.42 -22.33
N ARG A 45 -4.55 -0.12 -21.11
CA ARG A 45 -3.95 -1.42 -20.77
C ARG A 45 -4.68 -2.60 -21.42
N VAL A 46 -6.02 -2.58 -21.42
CA VAL A 46 -6.82 -3.55 -22.16
C VAL A 46 -6.48 -3.52 -23.64
N LYS A 47 -6.39 -2.32 -24.23
CA LYS A 47 -6.06 -2.13 -25.65
C LYS A 47 -4.62 -2.52 -26.00
N ALA A 48 -3.67 -2.32 -25.11
CA ALA A 48 -2.30 -2.80 -25.30
C ALA A 48 -2.22 -4.33 -25.37
N ARG A 49 -3.12 -5.03 -24.68
CA ARG A 49 -3.23 -6.51 -24.71
C ARG A 49 -4.05 -7.00 -25.90
N ALA A 50 -5.20 -6.39 -26.14
CA ALA A 50 -6.17 -6.78 -27.15
C ALA A 50 -6.65 -5.54 -27.93
N PRO A 51 -5.88 -5.09 -28.93
CA PRO A 51 -6.15 -3.84 -29.64
C PRO A 51 -7.55 -3.79 -30.27
N LYS A 52 -7.99 -4.93 -30.82
CA LYS A 52 -9.29 -5.07 -31.50
C LYS A 52 -10.48 -5.34 -30.56
N ALA A 53 -10.24 -5.58 -29.27
CA ALA A 53 -11.33 -5.96 -28.36
C ALA A 53 -12.34 -4.82 -28.17
N LYS A 54 -13.63 -5.13 -28.10
CA LYS A 54 -14.72 -4.14 -27.97
C LYS A 54 -15.27 -4.12 -26.54
N GLU A 55 -15.56 -2.93 -26.02
CA GLU A 55 -16.25 -2.78 -24.73
C GLU A 55 -17.68 -3.28 -24.91
N GLY A 56 -18.13 -4.18 -24.03
CA GLY A 56 -19.46 -4.78 -24.16
C GLY A 56 -19.85 -5.60 -22.93
N PRO A 57 -21.08 -6.12 -22.91
CA PRO A 57 -21.53 -6.98 -21.84
C PRO A 57 -20.67 -8.26 -21.76
N PRO A 58 -20.39 -8.78 -20.56
CA PRO A 58 -19.67 -10.03 -20.40
C PRO A 58 -20.46 -11.22 -20.95
N THR A 59 -19.77 -12.16 -21.60
CA THR A 59 -20.32 -13.48 -21.94
C THR A 59 -20.61 -14.28 -20.67
N ALA A 60 -21.32 -15.42 -20.77
CA ALA A 60 -21.62 -16.25 -19.61
C ALA A 60 -20.35 -16.68 -18.85
N VAL A 61 -19.28 -17.04 -19.58
CA VAL A 61 -17.98 -17.41 -19.00
C VAL A 61 -17.34 -16.22 -18.28
N ALA A 62 -17.37 -15.02 -18.89
CA ALA A 62 -16.81 -13.81 -18.28
C ALA A 62 -17.61 -13.37 -17.06
N GLN A 63 -18.95 -13.44 -17.11
CA GLN A 63 -19.81 -13.10 -15.99
C GLN A 63 -19.60 -14.07 -14.82
N ASN A 64 -19.47 -15.37 -15.09
CA ASN A 64 -19.13 -16.37 -14.06
C ASN A 64 -17.78 -16.07 -13.40
N ALA A 65 -16.77 -15.68 -14.19
CA ALA A 65 -15.48 -15.26 -13.66
C ALA A 65 -15.58 -13.99 -12.79
N ILE A 66 -16.29 -12.96 -13.24
CA ILE A 66 -16.51 -11.72 -12.49
C ILE A 66 -17.17 -12.02 -11.14
N THR A 67 -18.28 -12.76 -11.14
CA THR A 67 -19.03 -13.10 -9.93
C THR A 67 -18.14 -13.75 -8.88
N HIS A 68 -17.32 -14.74 -9.27
CA HIS A 68 -16.46 -15.45 -8.33
C HIS A 68 -15.18 -14.69 -7.96
N ILE A 69 -14.65 -13.83 -8.83
CA ILE A 69 -13.56 -12.91 -8.45
C ILE A 69 -14.04 -11.93 -7.38
N VAL A 70 -15.21 -11.32 -7.58
CA VAL A 70 -15.80 -10.39 -6.62
C VAL A 70 -16.07 -11.11 -5.30
N SER A 71 -16.68 -12.30 -5.37
CA SER A 71 -16.97 -13.11 -4.18
C SER A 71 -15.70 -13.48 -3.39
N MET A 72 -14.61 -13.87 -4.08
CA MET A 72 -13.32 -14.18 -3.46
C MET A 72 -12.71 -12.99 -2.70
N LEU A 73 -12.78 -11.80 -3.29
CA LEU A 73 -12.08 -10.61 -2.78
C LEU A 73 -12.89 -9.83 -1.75
N SER A 74 -14.21 -9.98 -1.72
CA SER A 74 -15.12 -9.23 -0.83
C SER A 74 -14.91 -9.58 0.63
N ALA A 75 -15.04 -8.57 1.51
CA ALA A 75 -14.95 -8.77 2.95
C ALA A 75 -16.22 -9.44 3.52
N ASP A 76 -17.38 -9.17 2.89
CA ASP A 76 -18.70 -9.57 3.39
C ASP A 76 -19.15 -10.97 2.91
N THR A 77 -18.29 -11.70 2.18
CA THR A 77 -18.59 -13.06 1.73
C THR A 77 -18.17 -14.11 2.73
N THR A 78 -19.01 -15.13 2.91
CA THR A 78 -18.76 -16.18 3.90
C THR A 78 -17.55 -17.03 3.51
N ALA A 79 -16.96 -17.73 4.48
CA ALA A 79 -15.92 -18.72 4.20
C ALA A 79 -16.39 -19.84 3.24
N ASN A 80 -17.70 -20.14 3.18
CA ASN A 80 -18.25 -21.09 2.24
C ASN A 80 -18.31 -20.52 0.81
N ASP A 81 -18.71 -19.25 0.67
CA ASP A 81 -18.76 -18.56 -0.63
C ASP A 81 -17.36 -18.41 -1.21
N LYS A 82 -16.36 -18.07 -0.39
CA LYS A 82 -14.96 -17.99 -0.84
C LYS A 82 -14.40 -19.36 -1.24
N ARG A 83 -14.80 -20.45 -0.56
CA ARG A 83 -14.45 -21.83 -0.96
C ARG A 83 -15.09 -22.21 -2.30
N ASN A 84 -16.37 -21.87 -2.50
CA ASN A 84 -17.06 -22.09 -3.77
C ASN A 84 -16.40 -21.27 -4.90
N ALA A 85 -16.16 -19.98 -4.66
CA ALA A 85 -15.43 -19.12 -5.59
C ALA A 85 -14.06 -19.69 -5.95
N PHE A 86 -13.29 -20.20 -4.97
CA PHE A 86 -12.01 -20.87 -5.25
C PHE A 86 -12.17 -22.07 -6.18
N ALA A 87 -13.16 -22.93 -5.91
CA ALA A 87 -13.43 -24.13 -6.68
C ALA A 87 -13.81 -23.82 -8.14
N VAL A 88 -14.53 -22.73 -8.39
CA VAL A 88 -14.89 -22.29 -9.75
C VAL A 88 -13.72 -21.59 -10.44
N LEU A 89 -13.04 -20.66 -9.76
CA LEU A 89 -11.93 -19.91 -10.36
C LEU A 89 -10.78 -20.83 -10.81
N ARG A 90 -10.50 -21.93 -10.11
CA ARG A 90 -9.44 -22.88 -10.49
C ARG A 90 -9.75 -23.69 -11.76
N THR A 91 -11.01 -23.78 -12.18
CA THR A 91 -11.46 -24.57 -13.35
C THR A 91 -11.91 -23.71 -14.53
N LEU A 92 -11.98 -22.38 -14.37
CA LEU A 92 -12.31 -21.45 -15.47
C LEU A 92 -11.49 -21.74 -16.75
N PRO A 93 -12.13 -21.70 -17.94
CA PRO A 93 -11.46 -21.88 -19.22
C PRO A 93 -10.63 -20.63 -19.56
N LEU A 94 -9.30 -20.75 -19.44
CA LEU A 94 -8.35 -19.67 -19.75
C LEU A 94 -7.73 -19.90 -21.12
N ALA A 95 -7.60 -18.84 -21.92
CA ALA A 95 -6.88 -18.88 -23.20
C ALA A 95 -5.36 -18.97 -22.95
N ILE A 96 -4.88 -20.17 -22.62
CA ILE A 96 -3.46 -20.47 -22.32
C ILE A 96 -2.71 -20.92 -23.59
N HIS A 97 -3.41 -21.23 -24.67
CA HIS A 97 -2.83 -21.64 -25.95
C HIS A 97 -1.80 -20.61 -26.45
N GLY A 98 -0.68 -21.10 -27.01
CA GLY A 98 0.43 -20.26 -27.48
C GLY A 98 1.37 -19.74 -26.37
N ARG A 99 1.19 -20.16 -25.11
CA ARG A 99 2.16 -19.92 -24.03
C ARG A 99 3.15 -21.08 -23.95
N PRO A 100 4.41 -20.84 -23.53
CA PRO A 100 5.36 -21.92 -23.26
C PRO A 100 4.77 -22.94 -22.27
N ASP A 101 4.95 -24.23 -22.52
CA ASP A 101 4.38 -25.31 -21.71
C ASP A 101 4.74 -25.19 -20.23
N PHE A 102 5.97 -24.75 -19.94
CA PHE A 102 6.40 -24.48 -18.57
C PHE A 102 5.54 -23.41 -17.89
N HIS A 103 5.16 -22.35 -18.59
CA HIS A 103 4.29 -21.31 -18.03
C HIS A 103 2.88 -21.83 -17.77
N ALA A 104 2.33 -22.62 -18.71
CA ALA A 104 1.02 -23.22 -18.56
C ALA A 104 0.94 -24.10 -17.31
N ARG A 105 1.95 -24.94 -17.09
CA ARG A 105 2.07 -25.79 -15.90
C ARG A 105 2.25 -24.99 -14.61
N VAL A 106 3.06 -23.91 -14.63
CA VAL A 106 3.19 -22.98 -13.50
C VAL A 106 1.85 -22.33 -13.15
N TYR A 107 1.07 -21.90 -14.14
CA TYR A 107 -0.24 -21.30 -13.93
C TYR A 107 -1.22 -22.31 -13.33
N GLN A 108 -1.25 -23.53 -13.85
CA GLN A 108 -2.10 -24.61 -13.33
C GLN A 108 -1.77 -24.92 -11.86
N LEU A 109 -0.49 -25.02 -11.52
CA LEU A 109 -0.06 -25.26 -10.14
C LEU A 109 -0.35 -24.06 -9.22
N ALA A 110 -0.17 -22.83 -9.69
CA ALA A 110 -0.54 -21.66 -8.91
C ALA A 110 -2.05 -21.60 -8.62
N ARG A 111 -2.90 -22.04 -9.56
CA ARG A 111 -4.36 -22.12 -9.40
C ARG A 111 -4.82 -23.14 -8.35
N SER A 112 -3.97 -24.11 -7.98
CA SER A 112 -4.31 -25.09 -6.94
C SER A 112 -4.01 -24.59 -5.53
N ILE A 113 -3.30 -23.46 -5.35
CA ILE A 113 -3.00 -22.88 -4.03
C ILE A 113 -4.28 -22.27 -3.45
N PRO A 114 -4.82 -22.77 -2.32
CA PRO A 114 -6.06 -22.25 -1.73
C PRO A 114 -5.97 -20.80 -1.29
N SER A 115 -7.13 -20.15 -1.13
CA SER A 115 -7.22 -18.82 -0.53
C SER A 115 -6.72 -18.85 0.91
N GLY A 116 -5.88 -17.88 1.30
CA GLY A 116 -5.25 -17.82 2.63
C GLY A 116 -4.01 -18.69 2.78
N GLU A 117 -3.72 -19.58 1.82
CA GLU A 117 -2.48 -20.34 1.76
C GLU A 117 -1.44 -19.69 0.84
N THR A 118 -0.18 -20.03 1.09
CA THR A 118 0.94 -19.59 0.25
C THR A 118 1.88 -20.75 -0.07
N ARG A 119 2.64 -20.60 -1.17
CA ARG A 119 3.73 -21.50 -1.55
C ARG A 119 4.94 -20.69 -1.98
N SER A 120 6.14 -21.22 -1.82
CA SER A 120 7.35 -20.55 -2.30
C SER A 120 7.62 -20.83 -3.78
N TYR A 121 8.36 -19.94 -4.46
CA TYR A 121 8.81 -20.21 -5.84
C TYR A 121 9.61 -21.52 -5.96
N LYS A 122 10.32 -21.89 -4.89
CA LYS A 122 11.08 -23.14 -4.81
C LYS A 122 10.14 -24.35 -4.74
N GLU A 123 9.14 -24.31 -3.87
CA GLU A 123 8.14 -25.38 -3.75
C GLU A 123 7.38 -25.61 -5.07
N ILE A 124 7.05 -24.54 -5.79
CA ILE A 124 6.41 -24.68 -7.12
C ILE A 124 7.35 -25.33 -8.12
N ALA A 125 8.64 -24.96 -8.13
CA ALA A 125 9.61 -25.55 -9.03
C ALA A 125 9.83 -27.06 -8.74
N GLU A 126 9.86 -27.43 -7.46
CA GLU A 126 9.97 -28.83 -7.01
C GLU A 126 8.74 -29.65 -7.39
N ALA A 127 7.54 -29.14 -7.14
CA ALA A 127 6.28 -29.80 -7.52
C ALA A 127 6.09 -29.94 -9.04
N LEU A 128 6.79 -29.14 -9.85
CA LEU A 128 6.84 -29.28 -11.30
C LEU A 128 7.91 -30.28 -11.78
N GLY A 129 8.65 -30.93 -10.88
CA GLY A 129 9.76 -31.82 -11.25
C GLY A 129 10.93 -31.05 -11.87
N SER A 130 11.09 -29.76 -11.52
CA SER A 130 12.18 -28.91 -12.02
C SER A 130 12.91 -28.20 -10.88
N PRO A 131 13.59 -28.93 -9.98
CA PRO A 131 14.35 -28.32 -8.88
C PRO A 131 15.33 -27.26 -9.36
N GLY A 132 15.49 -26.16 -8.62
CA GLY A 132 16.34 -25.02 -9.02
C GLY A 132 15.68 -24.03 -10.00
N ALA A 133 14.53 -24.35 -10.59
CA ALA A 133 13.83 -23.47 -11.54
C ALA A 133 13.02 -22.32 -10.90
N ALA A 134 13.25 -21.99 -9.61
CA ALA A 134 12.50 -20.96 -8.89
C ALA A 134 12.49 -19.59 -9.61
N ARG A 135 13.60 -19.22 -10.26
CA ARG A 135 13.68 -18.00 -11.07
C ARG A 135 12.78 -18.08 -12.31
N ALA A 136 12.74 -19.23 -12.99
CA ALA A 136 11.89 -19.45 -14.16
C ALA A 136 10.40 -19.41 -13.76
N VAL A 137 10.03 -19.99 -12.61
CA VAL A 137 8.67 -19.85 -12.03
C VAL A 137 8.32 -18.37 -11.82
N GLY A 138 9.24 -17.59 -11.24
CA GLY A 138 9.05 -16.15 -11.08
C GLY A 138 8.84 -15.40 -12.40
N GLN A 139 9.59 -15.76 -13.45
CA GLN A 139 9.44 -15.19 -14.80
C GLN A 139 8.12 -15.58 -15.47
N ALA A 140 7.66 -16.82 -15.29
CA ALA A 140 6.35 -17.26 -15.76
C ALA A 140 5.24 -16.45 -15.09
N LEU A 141 5.24 -16.36 -13.75
CA LEU A 141 4.24 -15.62 -12.99
C LEU A 141 4.29 -14.10 -13.23
N ALA A 142 5.46 -13.53 -13.58
CA ALA A 142 5.59 -12.14 -14.00
C ALA A 142 4.87 -11.85 -15.33
N ARG A 143 4.69 -12.87 -16.18
CA ARG A 143 3.99 -12.80 -17.46
C ARG A 143 2.56 -13.35 -17.37
N ASN A 144 2.04 -13.55 -16.16
CA ASN A 144 0.70 -14.04 -15.91
C ASN A 144 -0.34 -13.04 -16.45
N PRO A 145 -1.14 -13.42 -17.46
CA PRO A 145 -2.17 -12.56 -18.02
C PRO A 145 -3.47 -12.58 -17.20
N PHE A 146 -3.59 -13.46 -16.19
CA PHE A 146 -4.80 -13.73 -15.41
C PHE A 146 -4.57 -13.53 -13.90
N PRO A 147 -4.15 -12.35 -13.43
CA PRO A 147 -4.08 -12.07 -11.99
C PRO A 147 -5.42 -12.38 -11.30
N ILE A 148 -5.37 -12.71 -10.00
CA ILE A 148 -6.49 -13.24 -9.19
C ILE A 148 -6.84 -14.70 -9.53
N VAL A 149 -7.17 -14.99 -10.79
CA VAL A 149 -7.55 -16.36 -11.21
C VAL A 149 -6.36 -17.29 -11.21
N VAL A 150 -5.22 -16.84 -11.72
CA VAL A 150 -3.90 -17.41 -11.45
C VAL A 150 -3.30 -16.56 -10.32
N PRO A 151 -3.36 -17.02 -9.05
CA PRO A 151 -3.10 -16.20 -7.88
C PRO A 151 -1.59 -16.05 -7.63
N CYS A 152 -0.89 -15.35 -8.52
CA CYS A 152 0.55 -15.12 -8.40
C CYS A 152 0.95 -14.30 -7.15
N HIS A 153 -0.03 -13.71 -6.44
CA HIS A 153 0.15 -13.09 -5.14
C HIS A 153 0.32 -14.10 -4.00
N ARG A 154 -0.15 -15.35 -4.14
CA ARG A 154 0.04 -16.44 -3.17
C ARG A 154 1.40 -17.11 -3.26
N VAL A 155 2.17 -16.82 -4.31
CA VAL A 155 3.52 -17.37 -4.52
C VAL A 155 4.58 -16.44 -3.94
N LEU A 156 5.24 -16.85 -2.87
CA LEU A 156 6.17 -16.02 -2.10
C LEU A 156 7.63 -16.43 -2.31
N ALA A 157 8.55 -15.56 -1.90
CA ALA A 157 9.94 -15.95 -1.74
C ALA A 157 10.11 -16.87 -0.53
N ALA A 158 11.27 -17.51 -0.40
CA ALA A 158 11.58 -18.39 0.73
C ALA A 158 11.31 -17.71 2.09
N ARG A 159 10.92 -18.51 3.08
CA ARG A 159 10.53 -18.05 4.43
C ARG A 159 9.33 -17.10 4.42
N GLN A 160 8.35 -17.36 3.55
CA GLN A 160 7.12 -16.56 3.40
C GLN A 160 7.36 -15.06 3.15
N LYS A 161 8.53 -14.70 2.61
CA LYS A 161 8.84 -13.30 2.29
C LYS A 161 8.09 -12.89 1.03
N ILE A 162 7.49 -11.71 1.04
CA ILE A 162 6.75 -11.24 -0.14
C ILE A 162 7.75 -10.91 -1.27
N GLY A 163 7.69 -11.71 -2.33
CA GLY A 163 8.53 -11.56 -3.53
C GLY A 163 8.09 -10.44 -4.47
N GLY A 164 8.60 -10.45 -5.70
CA GLY A 164 8.13 -9.55 -6.76
C GLY A 164 6.64 -9.73 -7.10
N PHE A 165 6.04 -8.69 -7.66
CA PHE A 165 4.72 -8.74 -8.27
C PHE A 165 4.69 -7.75 -9.43
N SER A 166 4.44 -8.26 -10.64
CA SER A 166 4.56 -7.48 -11.88
C SER A 166 3.27 -6.76 -12.28
N ALA A 167 2.19 -6.96 -11.52
CA ALA A 167 0.91 -6.32 -11.81
C ALA A 167 0.87 -4.87 -11.26
N PRO A 168 -0.07 -4.02 -11.73
CA PRO A 168 -0.26 -2.66 -11.24
C PRO A 168 -0.34 -2.58 -9.72
N GLY A 169 0.33 -1.59 -9.14
CA GLY A 169 0.50 -1.43 -7.68
C GLY A 169 1.50 -2.39 -7.02
N GLY A 170 2.08 -3.34 -7.76
CA GLY A 170 3.24 -4.12 -7.36
C GLY A 170 3.03 -4.90 -6.05
N VAL A 171 4.04 -4.91 -5.17
CA VAL A 171 3.97 -5.68 -3.91
C VAL A 171 2.86 -5.21 -2.99
N GLU A 172 2.43 -3.96 -3.08
CA GLU A 172 1.34 -3.47 -2.26
C GLU A 172 0.02 -4.12 -2.65
N THR A 173 -0.25 -4.24 -3.96
CA THR A 173 -1.38 -5.02 -4.46
C THR A 173 -1.31 -6.47 -4.00
N LYS A 174 -0.13 -7.09 -4.06
CA LYS A 174 0.09 -8.47 -3.56
C LYS A 174 -0.19 -8.61 -2.06
N ARG A 175 0.24 -7.65 -1.24
CA ARG A 175 -0.07 -7.61 0.22
C ARG A 175 -1.55 -7.46 0.47
N ARG A 176 -2.19 -6.51 -0.21
CA ARG A 176 -3.62 -6.26 -0.08
C ARG A 176 -4.44 -7.49 -0.45
N MET A 177 -4.08 -8.18 -1.52
CA MET A 177 -4.72 -9.44 -1.92
C MET A 177 -4.54 -10.54 -0.87
N LEU A 178 -3.34 -10.70 -0.29
CA LEU A 178 -3.12 -11.66 0.80
C LEU A 178 -3.91 -11.30 2.07
N ALA A 179 -3.99 -10.01 2.41
CA ALA A 179 -4.73 -9.54 3.58
C ALA A 179 -6.24 -9.79 3.44
N LEU A 180 -6.81 -9.56 2.25
CA LEU A 180 -8.23 -9.85 1.96
C LEU A 180 -8.56 -11.35 2.10
N GLU A 181 -7.58 -12.21 1.82
CA GLU A 181 -7.73 -13.66 1.97
C GLU A 181 -7.54 -14.12 3.42
N GLN A 182 -6.61 -13.52 4.17
CA GLN A 182 -6.32 -13.86 5.57
C GLN A 182 -7.38 -13.33 6.57
N ALA A 183 -8.06 -12.22 6.26
CA ALA A 183 -9.12 -11.67 7.09
C ALA A 183 -10.30 -12.65 7.32
N THR A 184 -10.43 -13.68 6.48
CA THR A 184 -11.50 -14.69 6.58
C THR A 184 -11.08 -15.91 7.42
N THR A 185 -9.78 -16.20 7.52
CA THR A 185 -9.27 -17.36 8.27
C THR A 185 -9.36 -17.14 9.79
N SER A 186 -9.19 -15.90 10.26
CA SER A 186 -9.23 -15.56 11.69
C SER A 186 -10.64 -15.57 12.30
N GLN A 187 -11.71 -15.56 11.49
CA GLN A 187 -13.09 -15.65 11.98
C GLN A 187 -13.61 -17.09 12.09
N ALA A 188 -12.93 -18.08 11.50
CA ALA A 188 -13.39 -19.47 11.47
C ALA A 188 -12.90 -20.35 12.64
N THR A 189 -11.99 -19.84 13.48
CA THR A 189 -11.43 -20.59 14.63
C THR A 189 -12.11 -20.28 15.97
N SER A 190 -13.13 -19.43 16.00
CA SER A 190 -13.92 -19.12 17.21
C SER A 190 -15.32 -19.74 17.17
N SER A 191 -15.43 -21.07 17.07
CA SER A 191 -16.68 -21.75 17.40
C SER A 191 -16.43 -23.18 17.92
N ALA A 192 -16.00 -23.28 19.19
CA ALA A 192 -16.23 -24.46 20.02
C ALA A 192 -15.82 -24.19 21.48
N ARG A 193 -16.73 -23.60 22.27
CA ARG A 193 -17.04 -24.10 23.61
C ARG A 193 -18.24 -23.37 24.21
N ALA A 194 -18.99 -24.17 24.97
CA ALA A 194 -20.35 -23.96 25.42
C ALA A 194 -20.53 -22.81 26.42
N THR A 195 -21.77 -22.33 26.43
CA THR A 195 -22.40 -21.43 27.41
C THR A 195 -22.10 -21.84 28.85
N PRO A 196 -21.92 -20.87 29.76
CA PRO A 196 -22.92 -20.75 30.82
C PRO A 196 -23.41 -19.31 31.07
N THR A 197 -24.61 -19.30 31.64
CA THR A 197 -25.59 -18.26 32.00
C THR A 197 -25.01 -17.03 32.73
N PRO A 198 -25.69 -15.86 32.70
CA PRO A 198 -25.11 -14.59 33.09
C PRO A 198 -25.17 -14.38 34.61
N ARG A 199 -24.08 -13.86 35.17
CA ARG A 199 -24.11 -13.22 36.49
C ARG A 199 -23.49 -11.83 36.41
N THR A 200 -24.30 -10.86 36.78
CA THR A 200 -24.02 -9.44 36.95
C THR A 200 -22.70 -9.19 37.70
N ALA A 201 -21.86 -8.29 37.18
CA ALA A 201 -21.42 -7.06 37.83
C ALA A 201 -20.08 -6.53 37.28
N ARG A 202 -20.07 -5.20 37.12
CA ARG A 202 -18.94 -4.25 37.17
C ARG A 202 -18.11 -4.01 35.90
N ALA A 203 -18.29 -2.81 35.38
CA ALA A 203 -17.38 -2.09 34.52
C ALA A 203 -16.01 -1.88 35.20
N THR A 204 -14.93 -2.06 34.43
CA THR A 204 -13.75 -1.16 34.36
C THR A 204 -12.71 -1.65 33.34
N SER A 205 -12.02 -0.67 32.74
CA SER A 205 -10.79 -0.68 31.93
C SER A 205 -10.85 -1.17 30.48
N THR A 206 -11.09 -0.22 29.58
CA THR A 206 -10.59 -0.15 28.21
C THR A 206 -9.08 -0.33 28.16
N SER A 207 -8.60 -1.32 27.42
CA SER A 207 -7.19 -1.45 27.06
C SER A 207 -6.83 -0.35 26.06
N VAL A 208 -6.04 0.63 26.48
CA VAL A 208 -5.51 1.69 25.62
C VAL A 208 -4.53 1.07 24.62
N GLU A 209 -4.80 1.15 23.32
CA GLU A 209 -3.84 0.77 22.28
C GLU A 209 -2.62 1.71 22.36
N ASP A 210 -1.41 1.17 22.47
CA ASP A 210 -0.19 1.99 22.54
C ASP A 210 0.18 2.53 21.15
N HIS A 211 -0.22 3.77 20.88
CA HIS A 211 0.06 4.47 19.63
C HIS A 211 1.47 5.10 19.57
N GLY A 212 2.21 5.10 20.69
CA GLY A 212 3.56 5.68 20.79
C GLY A 212 3.64 7.21 20.74
N PHE A 213 2.53 7.92 20.93
CA PHE A 213 2.48 9.39 21.03
C PHE A 213 2.61 9.87 22.47
N ALA A 214 3.08 11.10 22.65
CA ALA A 214 3.16 11.75 23.97
C ALA A 214 1.83 12.38 24.42
N PHE A 215 0.81 12.38 23.56
CA PHE A 215 -0.53 12.88 23.84
C PHE A 215 -1.55 11.72 23.81
N ASP A 216 -2.66 11.87 24.52
CA ASP A 216 -3.78 10.93 24.48
C ASP A 216 -4.59 11.11 23.17
N PRO A 217 -4.66 10.12 22.27
CA PRO A 217 -5.45 10.21 21.05
C PRO A 217 -6.95 10.39 21.31
N ASP A 218 -7.49 9.84 22.40
CA ASP A 218 -8.90 9.98 22.73
C ASP A 218 -9.22 11.41 23.18
N GLU A 219 -8.31 12.05 23.94
CA GLU A 219 -8.39 13.47 24.26
C GLU A 219 -8.36 14.32 22.99
N ALA A 220 -7.43 14.05 22.07
CA ALA A 220 -7.33 14.75 20.80
C ALA A 220 -8.62 14.64 19.98
N ILE A 221 -9.19 13.44 19.87
CA ILE A 221 -10.46 13.20 19.20
C ILE A 221 -11.58 13.98 19.87
N ARG A 222 -11.72 13.92 21.21
CA ARG A 222 -12.73 14.69 21.96
C ARG A 222 -12.61 16.19 21.69
N HIS A 223 -11.40 16.72 21.71
CA HIS A 223 -11.13 18.13 21.41
C HIS A 223 -11.56 18.50 20.00
N LEU A 224 -11.10 17.76 18.98
CA LEU A 224 -11.45 18.03 17.58
C LEU A 224 -12.95 17.98 17.34
N ARG A 225 -13.63 16.98 17.93
CA ARG A 225 -15.10 16.87 17.88
C ARG A 225 -15.76 18.11 18.47
N ALA A 226 -15.28 18.63 19.59
CA ALA A 226 -15.86 19.82 20.23
C ALA A 226 -15.68 21.10 19.39
N GLN A 227 -14.52 21.28 18.76
CA GLN A 227 -14.14 22.53 18.08
C GLN A 227 -14.69 22.67 16.66
N ASP A 228 -14.95 21.57 15.95
CA ASP A 228 -15.33 21.65 14.53
C ASP A 228 -16.37 20.58 14.14
N PRO A 229 -17.62 20.98 13.84
CA PRO A 229 -18.65 20.04 13.36
C PRO A 229 -18.24 19.30 12.08
N ILE A 230 -17.41 19.91 11.22
CA ILE A 230 -16.98 19.30 9.97
C ILE A 230 -16.07 18.11 10.26
N ILE A 231 -15.08 18.28 11.14
CA ILE A 231 -14.18 17.18 11.50
C ILE A 231 -14.89 16.15 12.38
N ARG A 232 -15.86 16.56 13.21
CA ARG A 232 -16.69 15.63 13.98
C ARG A 232 -17.37 14.61 13.08
N ARG A 233 -18.05 15.06 12.03
CA ARG A 233 -18.69 14.18 11.03
C ARG A 233 -17.67 13.22 10.40
N VAL A 234 -16.51 13.75 10.03
CA VAL A 234 -15.45 12.96 9.39
C VAL A 234 -14.88 11.90 10.34
N ILE A 235 -14.76 12.20 11.64
CA ILE A 235 -14.39 11.24 12.67
C ILE A 235 -15.45 10.15 12.81
N ASP A 236 -16.73 10.52 12.84
CA ASP A 236 -17.84 9.56 12.91
C ASP A 236 -17.86 8.62 11.69
N ASP A 237 -17.61 9.15 10.50
CA ASP A 237 -17.61 8.39 9.25
C ASP A 237 -16.39 7.45 9.11
N ILE A 238 -15.23 7.86 9.62
CA ILE A 238 -13.95 7.15 9.43
C ILE A 238 -13.65 6.20 10.60
N GLY A 239 -14.05 6.55 11.81
CA GLY A 239 -13.83 5.77 13.01
C GLY A 239 -12.44 5.98 13.63
N ALA A 240 -11.88 4.88 14.14
CA ALA A 240 -10.74 4.90 15.06
C ALA A 240 -9.49 5.60 14.49
N PHE A 241 -8.80 6.32 15.37
CA PHE A 241 -7.47 6.86 15.09
C PHE A 241 -6.44 5.72 15.16
N THR A 242 -5.83 5.39 14.02
CA THR A 242 -4.97 4.20 13.87
C THR A 242 -3.53 4.55 13.51
N LEU A 243 -3.16 5.83 13.58
CA LEU A 243 -1.78 6.22 13.32
C LEU A 243 -0.88 5.73 14.47
N THR A 244 0.33 5.30 14.13
CA THR A 244 1.36 4.89 15.10
C THR A 244 2.66 5.65 14.84
N ARG A 245 3.37 6.05 15.90
CA ARG A 245 4.69 6.70 15.78
C ARG A 245 5.75 5.72 15.28
N ASN A 246 6.43 6.06 14.20
CA ASN A 246 7.53 5.28 13.64
C ASN A 246 8.85 5.64 14.31
N ARG A 247 9.31 4.81 15.27
CA ARG A 247 10.58 5.04 15.97
C ARG A 247 11.76 5.09 14.98
N THR A 248 12.76 5.90 15.31
CA THR A 248 14.02 6.02 14.59
C THR A 248 15.16 6.06 15.59
N ASP A 249 16.33 5.62 15.17
CA ASP A 249 17.50 5.61 16.04
C ASP A 249 18.34 6.89 15.99
N SER A 250 18.18 7.69 14.93
CA SER A 250 18.81 9.02 14.83
C SER A 250 18.05 9.92 13.86
N VAL A 251 18.24 11.24 14.01
CA VAL A 251 17.75 12.24 13.06
C VAL A 251 18.35 12.00 11.67
N PHE A 252 19.66 11.75 11.61
CA PHE A 252 20.38 11.44 10.37
C PHE A 252 19.73 10.28 9.59
N LEU A 253 19.44 9.15 10.24
CA LEU A 253 18.86 7.99 9.53
C LEU A 253 17.44 8.23 9.06
N ALA A 254 16.63 8.94 9.84
CA ALA A 254 15.27 9.28 9.45
C ALA A 254 15.24 10.19 8.23
N LEU A 255 16.12 11.20 8.19
CA LEU A 255 16.22 12.12 7.07
C LEU A 255 16.87 11.47 5.85
N ALA A 256 17.85 10.58 6.05
CA ALA A 256 18.44 9.79 4.97
C ALA A 256 17.37 8.90 4.31
N GLU A 257 16.56 8.21 5.11
CA GLU A 257 15.42 7.42 4.60
C GLU A 257 14.44 8.31 3.82
N ALA A 258 14.08 9.48 4.36
CA ALA A 258 13.19 10.42 3.68
C ALA A 258 13.73 10.88 2.31
N ILE A 259 15.01 11.26 2.22
CA ILE A 259 15.67 11.65 0.95
C ILE A 259 15.60 10.51 -0.07
N VAL A 260 15.87 9.27 0.36
CA VAL A 260 15.79 8.12 -0.56
C VAL A 260 14.36 7.88 -1.03
N TYR A 261 13.36 8.06 -0.18
CA TYR A 261 11.95 7.78 -0.46
C TYR A 261 11.24 8.81 -1.35
N GLN A 262 11.79 10.01 -1.51
CA GLN A 262 11.21 11.05 -2.36
C GLN A 262 10.95 10.57 -3.80
N GLN A 263 9.77 10.91 -4.34
CA GLN A 263 9.40 10.68 -5.74
C GLN A 263 9.52 9.20 -6.20
N LEU A 264 9.48 8.26 -5.25
CA LEU A 264 9.53 6.84 -5.51
C LEU A 264 8.35 6.13 -4.84
N THR A 265 7.99 4.97 -5.36
CA THR A 265 7.11 4.06 -4.63
C THR A 265 7.84 3.55 -3.39
N GLY A 266 7.11 3.28 -2.30
CA GLY A 266 7.71 2.81 -1.05
C GLY A 266 8.59 1.56 -1.20
N LYS A 267 8.26 0.65 -2.13
CA LYS A 267 9.08 -0.54 -2.41
C LYS A 267 10.39 -0.22 -3.15
N ALA A 268 10.34 0.66 -4.15
CA ALA A 268 11.54 1.07 -4.89
C ALA A 268 12.52 1.79 -3.94
N ALA A 269 11.98 2.69 -3.12
CA ALA A 269 12.72 3.39 -2.10
C ALA A 269 13.30 2.45 -1.04
N ALA A 270 12.50 1.53 -0.48
CA ALA A 270 12.98 0.52 0.47
C ALA A 270 14.11 -0.35 -0.10
N THR A 271 14.03 -0.69 -1.39
CA THR A 271 15.07 -1.46 -2.09
C THR A 271 16.36 -0.66 -2.19
N ILE A 272 16.28 0.60 -2.65
CA ILE A 272 17.45 1.47 -2.75
C ILE A 272 18.05 1.72 -1.37
N PHE A 273 17.24 2.06 -0.38
CA PHE A 273 17.69 2.32 0.99
C PHE A 273 18.31 1.07 1.61
N GLY A 274 17.74 -0.11 1.38
CA GLY A 274 18.32 -1.39 1.80
C GLY A 274 19.70 -1.64 1.17
N ARG A 275 19.88 -1.35 -0.12
CA ARG A 275 21.19 -1.43 -0.79
C ARG A 275 22.18 -0.41 -0.24
N VAL A 276 21.75 0.82 0.02
CA VAL A 276 22.58 1.85 0.66
C VAL A 276 23.03 1.39 2.05
N LYS A 277 22.12 0.86 2.88
CA LYS A 277 22.47 0.30 4.20
C LYS A 277 23.46 -0.86 4.10
N ALA A 278 23.37 -1.68 3.07
CA ALA A 278 24.28 -2.80 2.83
C ALA A 278 25.71 -2.39 2.43
N LEU A 279 25.95 -1.11 2.10
CA LEU A 279 27.30 -0.57 1.90
C LEU A 279 28.08 -0.42 3.21
N PHE A 280 27.40 -0.54 4.36
CA PHE A 280 27.99 -0.36 5.67
C PHE A 280 28.01 -1.69 6.43
N PRO A 281 29.13 -2.08 7.05
CA PRO A 281 29.22 -3.32 7.83
C PRO A 281 28.40 -3.25 9.12
N ARG A 282 28.18 -2.03 9.62
CA ARG A 282 27.32 -1.69 10.75
C ARG A 282 26.29 -0.67 10.29
N LYS A 283 25.45 -0.23 11.21
CA LYS A 283 24.47 0.83 10.95
C LYS A 283 25.15 2.08 10.36
N PRO A 284 24.57 2.72 9.32
CA PRO A 284 25.18 3.87 8.67
C PRO A 284 25.41 5.02 9.67
N THR A 285 26.61 5.58 9.65
CA THR A 285 26.95 6.81 10.38
C THR A 285 27.27 7.94 9.39
N PRO A 286 27.16 9.21 9.81
CA PRO A 286 27.55 10.34 8.96
C PRO A 286 28.98 10.21 8.42
N ALA A 287 29.95 10.00 9.32
CA ALA A 287 31.36 9.84 8.94
C ALA A 287 31.58 8.70 7.93
N ALA A 288 30.96 7.54 8.15
CA ALA A 288 31.09 6.42 7.21
C ALA A 288 30.48 6.75 5.84
N LEU A 289 29.37 7.48 5.79
CA LEU A 289 28.74 7.87 4.52
C LEU A 289 29.64 8.84 3.74
N LEU A 290 30.33 9.76 4.43
CA LEU A 290 31.28 10.68 3.80
C LEU A 290 32.46 9.97 3.16
N HIS A 291 32.97 8.89 3.77
CA HIS A 291 34.07 8.10 3.21
C HIS A 291 33.69 7.23 2.00
N LEU A 292 32.41 6.98 1.75
CA LEU A 292 31.99 6.21 0.56
C LEU A 292 32.14 7.04 -0.72
N PRO A 293 32.70 6.49 -1.81
CA PRO A 293 32.65 7.13 -3.11
C PRO A 293 31.21 7.33 -3.60
N ASP A 294 30.93 8.46 -4.24
CA ASP A 294 29.61 8.75 -4.83
C ASP A 294 29.15 7.65 -5.81
N ALA A 295 30.11 7.07 -6.54
CA ALA A 295 29.85 5.96 -7.46
C ALA A 295 29.21 4.75 -6.76
N SER A 296 29.60 4.45 -5.52
CA SER A 296 29.03 3.34 -4.72
C SER A 296 27.58 3.63 -4.33
N LEU A 297 27.28 4.89 -3.94
CA LEU A 297 25.92 5.34 -3.65
C LEU A 297 25.02 5.28 -4.89
N ARG A 298 25.54 5.69 -6.06
CA ARG A 298 24.82 5.56 -7.34
C ARG A 298 24.60 4.10 -7.74
N ALA A 299 25.60 3.24 -7.54
CA ALA A 299 25.47 1.80 -7.82
C ALA A 299 24.39 1.13 -6.95
N ALA A 300 24.15 1.64 -5.74
CA ALA A 300 23.02 1.23 -4.89
C ALA A 300 21.64 1.70 -5.42
N GLY A 301 21.62 2.53 -6.46
CA GLY A 301 20.41 3.00 -7.15
C GLY A 301 19.98 4.42 -6.78
N LEU A 302 20.85 5.22 -6.15
CA LEU A 302 20.58 6.64 -5.92
C LEU A 302 20.79 7.46 -7.19
N SER A 303 19.91 8.44 -7.41
CA SER A 303 20.13 9.47 -8.43
C SER A 303 21.24 10.43 -7.97
N ASN A 304 21.84 11.16 -8.90
CA ASN A 304 22.86 12.16 -8.59
C ASN A 304 22.38 13.18 -7.53
N ALA A 305 21.15 13.69 -7.70
CA ALA A 305 20.56 14.65 -6.76
C ALA A 305 20.42 14.07 -5.34
N LYS A 306 20.00 12.80 -5.21
CA LYS A 306 19.87 12.13 -3.91
C LYS A 306 21.22 11.79 -3.29
N THR A 307 22.23 11.46 -4.10
CA THR A 307 23.61 11.28 -3.63
C THR A 307 24.13 12.57 -3.00
N LEU A 308 24.02 13.70 -3.71
CA LEU A 308 24.45 15.01 -3.20
C LEU A 308 23.68 15.41 -1.93
N ALA A 309 22.38 15.14 -1.86
CA ALA A 309 21.57 15.39 -0.67
C ALA A 309 22.00 14.54 0.54
N LEU A 310 22.31 13.26 0.33
CA LEU A 310 22.81 12.39 1.40
C LEU A 310 24.21 12.78 1.87
N LYS A 311 25.07 13.25 0.97
CA LYS A 311 26.40 13.79 1.32
C LYS A 311 26.28 15.04 2.17
N ASP A 312 25.50 16.02 1.72
CA ASP A 312 25.22 17.25 2.47
C ASP A 312 24.63 16.96 3.87
N LEU A 313 23.67 16.03 3.95
CA LEU A 313 23.10 15.57 5.23
C LEU A 313 24.17 14.97 6.15
N ALA A 314 25.09 14.17 5.60
CA ALA A 314 26.16 13.55 6.37
C ALA A 314 27.22 14.56 6.82
N GLU A 315 27.54 15.57 6.02
CA GLU A 315 28.46 16.66 6.41
C GLU A 315 27.91 17.42 7.60
N LYS A 316 26.66 17.90 7.51
CA LYS A 316 25.99 18.63 8.60
C LYS A 316 25.80 17.78 9.87
N ALA A 317 25.61 16.47 9.70
CA ALA A 317 25.52 15.56 10.84
C ALA A 317 26.89 15.30 11.49
N ALA A 318 27.97 15.25 10.71
CA ALA A 318 29.33 15.07 11.20
C ALA A 318 29.89 16.34 11.87
N SER A 319 29.51 17.53 11.39
CA SER A 319 29.89 18.83 11.97
C SER A 319 29.15 19.18 13.26
N GLY A 320 28.10 18.41 13.61
CA GLY A 320 27.26 18.67 14.78
C GLY A 320 26.14 19.69 14.55
N GLU A 321 25.92 20.12 13.30
CA GLU A 321 24.83 21.03 12.95
C GLU A 321 23.44 20.36 13.07
N LEU A 322 23.35 19.03 12.88
CA LEU A 322 22.12 18.29 13.13
C LEU A 322 21.95 18.00 14.64
N PRO A 323 20.78 18.31 15.22
CA PRO A 323 20.51 17.98 16.61
C PRO A 323 20.41 16.46 16.84
N SER A 324 20.77 16.02 18.04
CA SER A 324 20.53 14.65 18.50
C SER A 324 19.02 14.38 18.66
N LEU A 325 18.60 13.10 18.78
CA LEU A 325 17.20 12.79 19.10
C LEU A 325 16.76 13.39 20.44
N ALA A 326 17.61 13.32 21.47
CA ALA A 326 17.29 13.89 22.77
C ALA A 326 17.15 15.42 22.72
N THR A 327 17.94 16.08 21.88
CA THR A 327 17.86 17.53 21.68
C THR A 327 16.61 17.90 20.88
N ILE A 328 16.39 17.23 19.74
CA ILE A 328 15.30 17.58 18.81
C ILE A 328 13.91 17.37 19.43
N GLU A 329 13.75 16.39 20.32
CA GLU A 329 12.47 16.16 21.03
C GLU A 329 12.06 17.34 21.93
N ARG A 330 13.02 18.17 22.37
CA ARG A 330 12.78 19.34 23.22
C ARG A 330 12.72 20.67 22.44
N MET A 331 12.98 20.64 21.14
CA MET A 331 12.98 21.84 20.30
C MET A 331 11.58 22.21 19.82
N GLN A 332 11.36 23.50 19.59
CA GLN A 332 10.14 24.01 18.96
C GLN A 332 10.09 23.60 17.48
N ASP A 333 8.88 23.35 16.97
CA ASP A 333 8.65 22.78 15.64
C ASP A 333 9.19 23.70 14.52
N GLU A 334 8.94 25.02 14.59
CA GLU A 334 9.50 26.00 13.66
C GLU A 334 11.04 26.01 13.64
N THR A 335 11.69 25.93 14.81
CA THR A 335 13.16 25.85 14.88
C THR A 335 13.69 24.56 14.26
N ILE A 336 12.96 23.45 14.38
CA ILE A 336 13.31 22.18 13.71
C ILE A 336 13.16 22.35 12.19
N ILE A 337 12.09 22.98 11.70
CA ILE A 337 11.88 23.24 10.28
C ILE A 337 13.01 24.10 9.71
N GLU A 338 13.35 25.21 10.37
CA GLU A 338 14.44 26.09 9.95
C GLU A 338 15.77 25.36 9.85
N LYS A 339 16.13 24.57 10.87
CA LYS A 339 17.41 23.84 10.88
C LYS A 339 17.47 22.72 9.85
N LEU A 340 16.42 21.90 9.75
CA LEU A 340 16.44 20.72 8.89
C LEU A 340 16.25 21.06 7.40
N THR A 341 15.68 22.22 7.07
CA THR A 341 15.55 22.69 5.67
C THR A 341 16.84 23.25 5.09
N LEU A 342 17.87 23.48 5.90
CA LEU A 342 19.23 23.78 5.42
C LEU A 342 19.87 22.57 4.72
N VAL A 343 19.37 21.36 4.97
CA VAL A 343 19.86 20.15 4.30
C VAL A 343 19.35 20.13 2.86
N ARG A 344 20.27 19.95 1.92
CA ARG A 344 19.96 19.87 0.49
C ARG A 344 18.88 18.81 0.23
N GLY A 345 17.82 19.21 -0.48
CA GLY A 345 16.73 18.31 -0.86
C GLY A 345 15.71 18.03 0.25
N ILE A 346 15.83 18.66 1.43
CA ILE A 346 14.83 18.61 2.49
C ILE A 346 14.05 19.93 2.49
N GLY A 347 12.78 19.87 2.08
CA GLY A 347 11.85 20.98 2.20
C GLY A 347 10.99 20.91 3.46
N ARG A 348 10.25 21.99 3.73
CA ARG A 348 9.34 22.10 4.89
C ARG A 348 8.41 20.90 5.03
N TRP A 349 7.76 20.48 3.93
CA TRP A 349 6.86 19.32 3.93
C TRP A 349 7.55 18.04 4.46
N THR A 350 8.79 17.77 4.07
CA THR A 350 9.54 16.60 4.57
C THR A 350 9.76 16.68 6.08
N VAL A 351 10.05 17.87 6.59
CA VAL A 351 10.24 18.09 8.03
C VAL A 351 8.92 17.95 8.78
N GLU A 352 7.81 18.47 8.25
CA GLU A 352 6.47 18.30 8.83
C GLU A 352 6.07 16.82 8.91
N MET A 353 6.38 16.02 7.88
CA MET A 353 6.19 14.56 7.93
C MET A 353 7.07 13.89 8.99
N PHE A 354 8.29 14.37 9.17
CA PHE A 354 9.18 13.91 10.24
C PHE A 354 8.62 14.26 11.64
N LEU A 355 8.10 15.48 11.82
CA LEU A 355 7.47 15.92 13.08
C LEU A 355 6.27 15.02 13.44
N ILE A 356 5.38 14.73 12.46
CA ILE A 356 4.21 13.86 12.68
C ILE A 356 4.61 12.41 12.92
N PHE A 357 5.33 11.78 12.00
CA PHE A 357 5.51 10.32 12.00
C PHE A 357 6.71 9.84 12.82
N ARG A 358 7.73 10.68 13.05
CA ARG A 358 8.94 10.29 13.81
C ARG A 358 8.99 10.89 15.20
N LEU A 359 8.64 12.16 15.36
CA LEU A 359 8.59 12.80 16.68
C LEU A 359 7.22 12.70 17.36
N GLY A 360 6.15 12.42 16.60
CA GLY A 360 4.81 12.31 17.17
C GLY A 360 4.26 13.64 17.66
N ARG A 361 4.65 14.76 17.03
CA ARG A 361 4.17 16.10 17.39
C ARG A 361 2.66 16.19 17.15
N PRO A 362 1.87 16.64 18.15
CA PRO A 362 0.40 16.68 18.03
C PRO A 362 -0.10 17.80 17.11
N ASP A 363 0.69 18.86 16.92
CA ASP A 363 0.17 20.14 16.43
C ASP A 363 0.73 20.60 15.08
N VAL A 364 0.85 19.69 14.11
CA VAL A 364 1.39 19.98 12.77
C VAL A 364 0.28 19.95 11.72
N LEU A 365 0.15 21.04 10.97
CA LEU A 365 -0.73 21.13 9.80
C LEU A 365 0.09 21.36 8.52
N PRO A 366 0.35 20.33 7.71
CA PRO A 366 1.20 20.46 6.53
C PRO A 366 0.44 21.12 5.37
N LEU A 367 0.48 22.45 5.32
CA LEU A 367 -0.28 23.27 4.36
C LEU A 367 0.10 23.02 2.90
N ASP A 368 1.27 22.43 2.66
CA ASP A 368 1.77 22.05 1.34
C ASP A 368 1.40 20.62 0.93
N ASP A 369 0.86 19.82 1.85
CA ASP A 369 0.49 18.45 1.55
C ASP A 369 -0.79 18.39 0.71
N TYR A 370 -0.66 17.83 -0.51
CA TYR A 370 -1.80 17.65 -1.40
C TYR A 370 -2.89 16.78 -0.77
N GLY A 371 -2.51 15.74 -0.01
CA GLY A 371 -3.44 14.84 0.66
C GLY A 371 -4.28 15.56 1.70
N VAL A 372 -3.67 16.37 2.57
CA VAL A 372 -4.37 17.17 3.58
C VAL A 372 -5.28 18.21 2.92
N ARG A 373 -4.78 18.96 1.93
CA ARG A 373 -5.61 19.96 1.22
C ARG A 373 -6.78 19.31 0.51
N LYS A 374 -6.57 18.15 -0.14
CA LYS A 374 -7.64 17.43 -0.84
C LYS A 374 -8.63 16.82 0.15
N GLY A 375 -8.15 16.30 1.27
CA GLY A 375 -8.96 15.83 2.38
C GLY A 375 -9.86 16.94 2.89
N PHE A 376 -9.30 18.11 3.21
CA PHE A 376 -10.07 19.26 3.66
C PHE A 376 -11.15 19.70 2.65
N ALA A 377 -10.83 19.70 1.35
CA ALA A 377 -11.83 19.98 0.31
C ALA A 377 -13.00 18.99 0.37
N LEU A 378 -12.72 17.69 0.54
CA LEU A 378 -13.75 16.66 0.67
C LEU A 378 -14.57 16.83 1.95
N MET A 379 -13.92 17.13 3.08
CA MET A 379 -14.57 17.32 4.38
C MET A 379 -15.57 18.47 4.34
N THR A 380 -15.21 19.57 3.66
CA THR A 380 -16.05 20.78 3.53
C THR A 380 -17.02 20.73 2.35
N GLY A 381 -16.92 19.71 1.47
CA GLY A 381 -17.71 19.63 0.23
C GLY A 381 -17.26 20.59 -0.88
N ALA A 382 -16.07 21.18 -0.77
CA ALA A 382 -15.52 22.05 -1.80
C ALA A 382 -15.10 21.27 -3.05
N THR A 383 -15.44 21.81 -4.23
CA THR A 383 -15.06 21.26 -5.53
C THR A 383 -13.58 21.53 -5.85
N GLU A 384 -13.09 22.69 -5.42
CA GLU A 384 -11.72 23.16 -5.62
C GLU A 384 -10.80 22.86 -4.44
N LEU A 385 -9.49 22.86 -4.72
CA LEU A 385 -8.49 22.68 -3.67
C LEU A 385 -8.33 23.98 -2.87
N PRO A 386 -8.47 23.96 -1.53
CA PRO A 386 -8.35 25.17 -0.69
C PRO A 386 -6.98 25.83 -0.85
N THR A 387 -6.92 27.16 -0.77
CA THR A 387 -5.64 27.87 -0.65
C THR A 387 -4.97 27.55 0.69
N LYS A 388 -3.64 27.68 0.79
CA LYS A 388 -2.93 27.48 2.06
C LYS A 388 -3.45 28.41 3.16
N LYS A 389 -3.78 29.66 2.80
CA LYS A 389 -4.35 30.66 3.72
C LYS A 389 -5.71 30.23 4.26
N ALA A 390 -6.59 29.72 3.39
CA ALA A 390 -7.90 29.23 3.81
C ALA A 390 -7.79 28.00 4.73
N LEU A 391 -6.93 27.03 4.37
CA LEU A 391 -6.68 25.86 5.21
C LEU A 391 -6.08 26.24 6.57
N ALA A 392 -5.12 27.16 6.61
CA ALA A 392 -4.52 27.64 7.85
C ALA A 392 -5.55 28.34 8.76
N ALA A 393 -6.37 29.22 8.19
CA ALA A 393 -7.39 29.94 8.94
C ALA A 393 -8.44 28.98 9.52
N HIS A 394 -8.90 28.00 8.75
CA HIS A 394 -9.84 26.99 9.28
C HIS A 394 -9.16 26.10 10.31
N GLY A 395 -7.98 25.57 10.00
CA GLY A 395 -7.26 24.60 10.81
C GLY A 395 -6.73 25.14 12.14
N ALA A 396 -6.73 26.47 12.35
CA ALA A 396 -6.39 27.08 13.64
C ALA A 396 -7.25 26.53 14.80
N ARG A 397 -8.52 26.19 14.54
CA ARG A 397 -9.44 25.61 15.55
C ARG A 397 -9.07 24.20 15.99
N TRP A 398 -8.24 23.49 15.22
CA TRP A 398 -7.82 22.13 15.52
C TRP A 398 -6.62 22.07 16.46
N ALA A 399 -5.96 23.21 16.73
CA ALA A 399 -4.90 23.26 17.72
C ALA A 399 -5.42 22.86 19.10
N PRO A 400 -4.66 22.08 19.90
CA PRO A 400 -3.27 21.69 19.68
C PRO A 400 -3.09 20.32 18.98
N TYR A 401 -4.10 19.80 18.28
CA TYR A 401 -4.11 18.45 17.69
C TYR A 401 -4.21 18.45 16.16
N ARG A 402 -3.57 19.42 15.49
CA ARG A 402 -3.57 19.54 14.03
C ARG A 402 -3.02 18.32 13.29
N SER A 403 -2.13 17.54 13.90
CA SER A 403 -1.62 16.28 13.32
C SER A 403 -2.70 15.20 13.26
N VAL A 404 -3.57 15.12 14.28
CA VAL A 404 -4.72 14.21 14.30
C VAL A 404 -5.74 14.65 13.26
N ALA A 405 -5.96 15.96 13.10
CA ALA A 405 -6.81 16.47 12.03
C ALA A 405 -6.26 16.16 10.63
N SER A 406 -4.94 16.27 10.45
CA SER A 406 -4.26 15.87 9.21
C SER A 406 -4.44 14.39 8.88
N PHE A 407 -4.41 13.51 9.90
CA PHE A 407 -4.75 12.10 9.74
C PHE A 407 -6.16 11.90 9.18
N TYR A 408 -7.17 12.55 9.76
CA TYR A 408 -8.55 12.44 9.28
C TYR A 408 -8.74 13.03 7.88
N ALA A 409 -8.01 14.09 7.54
CA ALA A 409 -7.99 14.61 6.17
C ALA A 409 -7.43 13.58 5.17
N TRP A 410 -6.32 12.88 5.49
CA TRP A 410 -5.82 11.79 4.64
C TRP A 410 -6.80 10.63 4.54
N ARG A 411 -7.42 10.23 5.65
CA ARG A 411 -8.43 9.16 5.66
C ARG A 411 -9.67 9.55 4.85
N ALA A 412 -10.09 10.82 4.84
CA ALA A 412 -11.19 11.30 4.01
C ALA A 412 -10.89 11.17 2.51
N VAL A 413 -9.64 11.39 2.09
CA VAL A 413 -9.21 11.11 0.70
C VAL A 413 -9.33 9.61 0.39
N ASP A 414 -8.90 8.75 1.30
CA ASP A 414 -8.98 7.30 1.11
C ASP A 414 -10.43 6.80 1.08
N ARG A 415 -11.30 7.36 1.94
CA ARG A 415 -12.74 7.08 1.96
C ARG A 415 -13.43 7.53 0.67
N ALA A 416 -13.20 8.76 0.22
CA ALA A 416 -13.78 9.26 -1.03
C ALA A 416 -13.27 8.50 -2.26
N ARG A 417 -12.05 7.96 -2.22
CA ARG A 417 -11.55 7.04 -3.26
C ARG A 417 -12.30 5.72 -3.22
N ALA A 418 -12.61 5.19 -2.03
CA ALA A 418 -13.37 3.97 -1.84
C ALA A 418 -14.85 4.10 -2.24
N GLU A 419 -15.48 5.27 -2.05
CA GLU A 419 -16.90 5.53 -2.42
C GLU A 419 -17.11 5.80 -3.91
N ARG A 420 -16.06 6.19 -4.64
CA ARG A 420 -16.09 6.39 -6.11
C ARG A 420 -15.78 5.11 -6.89
N THR A 421 -15.41 4.05 -6.19
CA THR A 421 -15.22 2.69 -6.70
C THR A 421 -16.45 1.88 -6.40
#